data_AF-A0A2M6ZXW0-F1
#
_entry.id   AF-A0A2M6ZXW0-F1
#
_cell.length_a   1.000
_cell.length_b   1.000
_cell.length_c   1.000
_cell.angle_alpha   90.00
_cell.angle_beta   90.00
_cell.angle_gamma   90.00
#
_symmetry.space_group_name_H-M   'P 1'
#
loop_
_entity.id
_entity.type
_entity.pdbx_description
1 polymer ?
#
loop_
_entity_poly.entity_id
_entity_poly.type
_entity_poly.pdbx_seq_one_letter_code
_entity_poly.pdbx_strand_id
1 'polypeptide(L)' 'MEISQVKKRAKFIDDDKGKHVEVVLPYDAYQEYLDMKISVEFYESLQTQESIKRAKEDLSAGRFKDYEDVERLIKDLHE' A
#
# COMPACT_ATOMS: atom_id res chain seq x y z
N MET A 1 -0.54 8.55 -1.19
CA MET A 1 -0.90 9.51 -2.26
C MET A 1 -1.92 8.82 -3.17
N GLU A 2 -2.90 9.52 -3.75
CA GLU A 2 -3.83 8.87 -4.68
C GLU A 2 -3.20 8.69 -6.08
N ILE A 3 -3.56 7.61 -6.80
CA ILE A 3 -3.15 7.37 -8.20
C ILE A 3 -3.50 8.58 -9.09
N SER A 4 -4.57 9.31 -8.74
CA SER A 4 -5.01 10.55 -9.40
C SER A 4 -3.93 11.64 -9.40
N GLN A 5 -3.05 11.68 -8.40
CA GLN A 5 -1.98 12.68 -8.29
C GLN A 5 -0.74 12.31 -9.12
N VAL A 6 -0.39 11.02 -9.19
CA VAL A 6 0.66 10.52 -10.10
C VAL A 6 0.25 10.81 -11.56
N LYS A 7 -1.01 10.57 -11.91
CA LYS A 7 -1.54 10.83 -13.26
C LYS A 7 -1.43 12.30 -13.68
N LYS A 8 -1.53 13.26 -12.74
CA LYS A 8 -1.36 14.70 -13.05
C LYS A 8 0.07 15.09 -13.40
N ARG A 9 1.06 14.29 -12.98
CA ARG A 9 2.49 14.50 -13.28
C ARG A 9 2.94 13.71 -14.50
N ALA A 10 2.09 12.84 -15.04
CA ALA A 10 2.36 12.06 -16.23
C ALA A 10 2.09 12.88 -17.49
N LYS A 11 3.00 12.80 -18.47
CA LYS A 11 2.76 13.28 -19.82
C LYS A 11 2.49 12.09 -20.72
N PHE A 12 1.35 12.12 -21.40
CA PHE A 12 0.99 11.09 -22.37
C PHE A 12 1.47 11.53 -23.76
N ILE A 13 2.01 10.59 -24.53
CA ILE A 13 2.39 10.78 -25.92
C ILE A 13 1.44 9.93 -26.77
N ASP A 14 0.81 10.60 -27.73
CA ASP A 14 -0.20 10.02 -28.61
C ASP A 14 0.39 9.63 -29.96
N ASP A 15 -0.16 8.58 -30.56
CA ASP A 15 0.10 8.25 -31.96
C ASP A 15 -0.66 9.20 -32.91
N ASP A 16 -0.46 9.00 -34.21
CA ASP A 16 -1.12 9.77 -35.28
C ASP A 16 -2.65 9.62 -35.31
N LYS A 17 -3.20 8.68 -34.54
CA LYS A 17 -4.63 8.43 -34.37
C LYS A 17 -5.17 8.95 -33.02
N GLY A 18 -4.34 9.61 -32.23
CA GLY A 18 -4.71 10.15 -30.93
C GLY A 18 -4.80 9.11 -29.82
N LYS A 19 -4.20 7.92 -30.00
CA LYS A 19 -4.15 6.88 -28.98
C LYS A 19 -2.86 7.02 -28.17
N HIS A 20 -2.98 7.03 -26.84
CA HIS A 20 -1.84 6.98 -25.94
C HIS A 20 -0.95 5.76 -26.22
N VAL A 21 0.29 5.99 -26.65
CA VAL A 21 1.28 4.95 -26.92
C VAL A 21 2.41 4.94 -25.91
N GLU A 22 2.75 6.09 -25.33
CA GLU A 22 3.78 6.20 -24.30
C GLU A 22 3.37 7.13 -23.15
N VAL A 23 3.96 6.89 -21.98
CA VAL A 23 3.78 7.71 -20.78
C VAL A 23 5.15 8.10 -20.25
N VAL A 24 5.38 9.40 -20.13
CA VAL A 24 6.59 9.96 -19.53
C VAL A 24 6.24 10.42 -18.12
N LEU A 25 6.97 9.88 -17.14
CA LEU A 25 6.86 10.24 -15.74
C LEU A 25 8.18 10.88 -15.27
N PRO A 26 8.11 11.99 -14.51
CA PRO A 26 9.21 12.42 -13.67
C PRO A 26 9.69 11.26 -12.77
N TYR A 27 11.00 11.13 -12.57
CA TYR A 27 11.60 9.98 -11.89
C TYR A 27 11.09 9.81 -10.45
N ASP A 28 10.92 10.91 -9.73
CA ASP A 28 10.30 10.97 -8.40
C ASP A 28 8.87 10.41 -8.41
N ALA A 29 8.04 10.86 -9.36
CA ALA A 29 6.67 10.35 -9.52
C ALA A 29 6.63 8.86 -9.90
N TYR A 30 7.64 8.38 -10.63
CA TYR A 30 7.78 6.96 -10.96
C TYR A 30 8.16 6.10 -9.74
N GLN A 31 9.10 6.56 -8.91
CA GLN A 31 9.46 5.89 -7.66
C GLN A 31 8.25 5.80 -6.72
N GLU A 32 7.53 6.90 -6.53
CA GLU A 32 6.30 6.93 -5.73
C GLU A 32 5.23 5.95 -6.26
N TYR A 33 5.12 5.83 -7.59
CA TYR A 33 4.20 4.88 -8.21
C TYR A 33 4.61 3.42 -7.96
N LEU A 34 5.90 3.10 -8.02
CA LEU A 34 6.40 1.76 -7.72
C LEU A 34 6.14 1.38 -6.25
N ASP A 35 6.42 2.28 -5.32
CA ASP A 35 6.17 2.05 -3.89
C ASP A 35 4.68 1.81 -3.62
N MET A 36 3.79 2.55 -4.30
CA MET A 36 2.35 2.30 -4.25
C MET A 36 1.99 0.92 -4.81
N LYS A 37 2.53 0.54 -5.96
CA LYS A 37 2.25 -0.76 -6.58
C LYS A 37 2.67 -1.91 -5.67
N ILE A 38 3.87 -1.82 -5.10
CA ILE A 38 4.39 -2.79 -4.13
C ILE A 38 3.47 -2.88 -2.91
N SER A 39 3.07 -1.74 -2.35
CA SER A 39 2.16 -1.70 -1.20
C SER A 39 0.80 -2.34 -1.50
N VAL A 40 0.26 -2.13 -2.70
CA VAL A 40 -0.99 -2.75 -3.17
C VAL A 40 -0.80 -4.26 -3.34
N GLU A 41 0.29 -4.71 -3.95
CA GLU A 41 0.59 -6.14 -4.12
C GLU A 41 0.70 -6.84 -2.75
N PHE A 42 1.38 -6.23 -1.78
CA PHE A 42 1.45 -6.73 -0.41
C PHE A 42 0.07 -6.78 0.26
N TYR A 43 -0.73 -5.73 0.10
CA TYR A 43 -2.08 -5.68 0.63
C TYR A 43 -2.98 -6.75 0.02
N GLU A 44 -2.95 -6.93 -1.30
CA GLU A 44 -3.78 -7.89 -2.04
C GLU A 44 -3.33 -9.35 -1.86
N SER A 45 -2.12 -9.58 -1.35
CA SER A 45 -1.64 -10.94 -1.12
C SER A 45 -2.58 -11.73 -0.18
N LEU A 46 -2.78 -13.01 -0.50
CA LEU A 46 -3.66 -13.90 0.27
C LEU A 46 -3.29 -13.92 1.76
N GLN A 47 -1.99 -14.02 2.06
CA GLN A 47 -1.47 -14.04 3.42
C GLN A 47 -1.83 -12.76 4.20
N THR A 48 -1.68 -11.59 3.58
CA THR A 48 -2.05 -10.32 4.21
C THR A 48 -3.54 -10.22 4.42
N GLN A 49 -4.36 -10.62 3.43
CA GLN A 49 -5.82 -10.62 3.57
C GLN A 49 -6.30 -11.57 4.68
N GLU A 50 -5.70 -12.76 4.78
CA GLU A 50 -5.98 -13.71 5.87
C GLU A 50 -5.53 -13.17 7.24
N SER A 51 -4.39 -12.47 7.30
CA SER A 51 -3.92 -11.80 8.52
C SER A 51 -4.90 -10.71 8.96
N ILE A 52 -5.34 -9.86 8.03
CA ILE A 52 -6.35 -8.80 8.28
C ILE A 52 -7.66 -9.42 8.75
N LYS A 53 -8.11 -10.51 8.11
CA LYS A 53 -9.33 -11.21 8.51
C LYS A 53 -9.24 -11.71 9.95
N ARG A 54 -8.15 -12.39 10.31
CA ARG A 54 -7.91 -12.87 11.68
C ARG A 54 -7.88 -11.72 12.68
N ALA A 55 -7.17 -10.64 12.37
CA ALA A 55 -7.11 -9.47 13.23
C ALA A 55 -8.50 -8.84 13.47
N LYS A 56 -9.36 -8.79 12.44
CA LYS A 56 -10.75 -8.32 12.60
C LYS A 56 -11.58 -9.23 13.49
N GLU A 57 -11.43 -10.55 13.33
CA GLU A 57 -12.10 -11.54 14.19
C GLU A 57 -11.62 -11.41 15.65
N ASP A 58 -10.32 -11.23 15.85
CA ASP A 58 -9.71 -11.01 17.16
C ASP A 58 -10.25 -9.74 17.83
N LEU A 59 -10.30 -8.62 17.11
CA LEU A 59 -10.91 -7.39 17.61
C LEU A 59 -12.38 -7.59 17.99
N SER A 60 -13.17 -8.23 17.13
CA SER A 60 -14.59 -8.47 17.38
C SER A 60 -14.85 -9.38 18.59
N ALA A 61 -13.92 -10.28 18.88
CA ALA A 61 -13.99 -11.20 19.99
C ALA A 61 -13.29 -10.68 21.26
N GLY A 62 -12.77 -9.43 21.24
CA GLY A 62 -12.01 -8.87 22.35
C GLY A 62 -10.65 -9.52 22.59
N ARG A 63 -10.11 -10.27 21.61
CA ARG A 63 -8.79 -10.91 21.66
C ARG A 63 -7.70 -9.94 21.20
N PHE A 64 -7.60 -8.80 21.86
CA PHE A 64 -6.52 -7.84 21.62
C PHE A 64 -5.93 -7.39 22.95
N LYS A 65 -4.71 -6.89 22.89
CA LYS A 65 -4.03 -6.31 24.05
C LYS A 65 -3.57 -4.92 23.68
N ASP A 66 -4.06 -3.94 24.43
CA ASP A 66 -3.60 -2.57 24.32
C ASP A 66 -2.32 -2.40 25.14
N TYR A 67 -1.36 -1.69 24.56
CA TYR A 67 -0.13 -1.33 25.22
C TYR A 67 -0.06 0.19 25.31
N GLU A 68 0.08 0.71 26.52
CA GLU A 68 0.27 2.14 26.77
C GLU A 68 1.69 2.60 26.39
N ASP A 69 2.64 1.67 26.31
CA ASP A 69 4.05 1.93 26.01
C ASP A 69 4.66 0.79 25.17
N VAL A 70 5.51 1.18 24.23
CA VAL A 70 6.20 0.32 23.27
C VAL A 70 7.16 -0.63 23.98
N GLU A 71 7.78 -0.23 25.10
CA GLU A 71 8.68 -1.10 25.87
C GLU A 71 7.96 -2.35 26.38
N ARG A 72 6.72 -2.20 26.84
CA ARG A 72 5.88 -3.33 27.30
C ARG A 72 5.48 -4.25 26.15
N LEU A 73 5.17 -3.69 24.99
CA LEU A 73 4.88 -4.46 23.78
C LEU A 73 6.09 -5.31 23.37
N ILE A 74 7.28 -4.71 23.33
CA ILE A 74 8.51 -5.41 22.93
C ILE A 74 8.83 -6.56 23.89
N LYS A 75 8.60 -6.36 25.19
CA LYS A 75 8.83 -7.40 26.20
C LYS A 75 7.92 -8.62 25.96
N ASP A 76 6.63 -8.38 25.78
CA ASP A 76 5.65 -9.45 25.57
C ASP A 76 5.84 -10.20 24.24
N LEU A 77 6.47 -9.57 23.23
CA LEU A 77 6.78 -10.22 21.95
C LEU A 77 8.04 -11.10 21.99
N HIS A 78 8.89 -10.94 23.00
CA HIS A 78 10.12 -11.72 23.17
C HIS A 78 9.98 -12.91 24.15
N GLU A 79 8.86 -13.02 24.85
CA GLU A 79 8.49 -14.18 25.69
C GLU A 79 7.73 -15.24 24.88
#